data_AF-A0A1B6NSG1-F1
#
_entry.id   AF-A0A1B6NSG1-F1
#
_cell.length_a   1.000
_cell.length_b   1.000
_cell.length_c   1.000
_cell.angle_alpha   90.00
_cell.angle_beta   90.00
_cell.angle_gamma   90.00
#
_symmetry.space_group_name_H-M   'P 1'
#
loop_
_entity.id
_entity.type
_entity.pdbx_description
1 polymer ?
#
loop_
_entity_poly.entity_id
_entity_poly.type
_entity_poly.pdbx_seq_one_letter_code
_entity_poly.pdbx_strand_id
1 'polypeptide(L)'
;YVLSDFAKADQDWLDDLMRGISDGAAALAAGDGGRFQNAVAARVNPARNSGTEGLATAQDSPAPRAQRPERPAPAPTAFADKLKSLTDRFK
;
A
#
# COMPACT_ATOMS: atom_id res chain seq x y z
N TYR A 1 -25.07 11.33 -16.58
CA TYR A 1 -24.68 11.58 -15.18
C TYR A 1 -23.42 12.44 -15.03
N VAL A 2 -22.63 12.69 -16.09
CA VAL A 2 -21.37 13.48 -16.00
C VAL A 2 -21.58 14.96 -15.65
N LEU A 3 -22.74 15.53 -15.98
CA LEU A 3 -23.10 16.92 -15.68
C LEU A 3 -23.93 17.08 -14.40
N SER A 4 -24.12 15.99 -13.65
CA SER A 4 -24.88 16.00 -12.40
C SER A 4 -23.93 16.20 -11.21
N ASP A 5 -24.44 16.76 -10.12
CA ASP A 5 -23.69 16.83 -8.87
C ASP A 5 -23.36 15.42 -8.33
N PHE A 6 -22.24 15.31 -7.63
CA PHE A 6 -21.86 14.08 -6.94
C PHE A 6 -22.83 13.75 -5.80
N ALA A 7 -23.06 12.46 -5.55
CA ALA A 7 -23.85 12.04 -4.41
C ALA A 7 -23.10 12.37 -3.11
N LYS A 8 -23.84 12.65 -2.03
CA LYS A 8 -23.23 12.95 -0.73
C LYS A 8 -22.37 11.79 -0.20
N ALA A 9 -22.72 10.56 -0.55
CA ALA A 9 -21.94 9.36 -0.22
C ALA A 9 -20.56 9.32 -0.90
N ASP A 10 -20.35 10.10 -1.97
CA ASP A 10 -19.10 10.08 -2.73
C ASP A 10 -18.04 11.03 -2.19
N GLN A 11 -18.40 11.99 -1.35
CA GLN A 11 -17.48 13.04 -0.92
C GLN A 11 -16.26 12.51 -0.19
N ASP A 12 -16.46 11.55 0.72
CA ASP A 12 -15.39 11.06 1.58
C ASP A 12 -14.35 10.27 0.76
N TRP A 13 -14.78 9.33 -0.10
CA TRP A 13 -13.84 8.55 -0.91
C TRP A 13 -13.21 9.38 -2.04
N LEU A 14 -13.91 10.40 -2.54
CA LEU A 14 -13.41 11.28 -3.59
C LEU A 14 -12.26 12.16 -3.09
N ASP A 15 -12.30 12.66 -1.84
CA ASP A 15 -11.18 13.40 -1.27
C ASP A 15 -9.92 12.52 -1.19
N ASP A 16 -10.07 11.27 -0.72
CA ASP A 16 -8.97 10.31 -0.68
C ASP A 16 -8.41 9.98 -2.06
N LEU A 17 -9.28 9.85 -3.07
CA LEU A 17 -8.85 9.68 -4.46
C LEU A 17 -8.04 10.88 -4.95
N MET A 18 -8.54 12.11 -4.74
CA MET A 18 -7.87 13.34 -5.18
C MET A 18 -6.52 13.53 -4.50
N ARG A 19 -6.42 13.17 -3.21
CA ARG A 19 -5.14 13.15 -2.48
C ARG A 19 -4.19 12.10 -3.03
N GLY A 20 -4.67 10.89 -3.30
CA GLY A 20 -3.86 9.82 -3.90
C GLY A 20 -3.29 10.19 -5.28
N ILE A 21 -4.09 10.89 -6.10
CA ILE A 21 -3.63 11.42 -7.40
C ILE A 21 -2.56 12.49 -7.19
N SER A 22 -2.76 13.39 -6.24
CA SER A 22 -1.80 14.46 -5.92
C SER A 22 -0.46 13.88 -5.44
N ASP A 23 -0.49 12.90 -4.53
CA ASP A 23 0.69 12.20 -4.01
C ASP A 23 1.43 11.43 -5.13
N GLY A 24 0.69 10.82 -6.07
CA GLY A 24 1.24 10.06 -7.18
C GLY A 24 1.68 10.90 -8.39
N ALA A 25 1.33 12.18 -8.46
CA ALA A 25 1.50 13.00 -9.67
C ALA A 25 2.95 13.09 -10.15
N ALA A 26 3.90 13.21 -9.24
CA ALA A 26 5.33 13.25 -9.58
C ALA A 26 5.82 11.92 -10.19
N ALA A 27 5.35 10.78 -9.66
CA ALA A 27 5.68 9.46 -10.21
C ALA A 27 5.06 9.28 -11.60
N LEU A 28 3.82 9.73 -11.79
CA LEU A 28 3.16 9.71 -13.09
C LEU A 28 3.92 10.56 -14.12
N ALA A 29 4.35 11.76 -13.75
CA ALA A 29 5.15 12.64 -14.60
C ALA A 29 6.50 12.03 -14.98
N ALA A 30 7.08 11.21 -14.10
CA ALA A 30 8.30 10.45 -14.35
C ALA A 30 8.07 9.17 -15.20
N GLY A 31 6.83 8.87 -15.58
CA GLY A 31 6.46 7.65 -16.33
C GLY A 31 6.36 6.40 -15.45
N ASP A 32 6.45 6.53 -14.13
CA ASP A 32 6.32 5.42 -13.18
C ASP A 32 4.84 5.21 -12.79
N GLY A 33 4.11 4.57 -13.69
CA GLY A 33 2.69 4.24 -13.48
C GLY A 33 2.46 3.29 -12.30
N GLY A 34 3.43 2.43 -11.97
CA GLY A 34 3.33 1.51 -10.85
C GLY A 34 3.32 2.23 -9.51
N ARG A 35 4.26 3.18 -9.31
CA ARG A 35 4.24 4.04 -8.11
C ARG A 35 3.01 4.91 -8.04
N PHE A 36 2.55 5.47 -9.16
CA PHE A 36 1.30 6.26 -9.19
C PHE A 36 0.10 5.43 -8.71
N GLN A 37 -0.10 4.23 -9.27
CA GLN A 37 -1.21 3.36 -8.88
C GLN A 37 -1.14 2.95 -7.41
N ASN A 38 0.06 2.66 -6.89
CA ASN A 38 0.25 2.33 -5.48
C ASN A 38 -0.09 3.51 -4.56
N ALA A 39 0.27 4.75 -4.94
CA ALA A 39 -0.05 5.96 -4.16
C ALA A 39 -1.57 6.18 -4.07
N VAL A 40 -2.28 6.00 -5.18
CA VAL A 40 -3.75 6.06 -5.20
C VAL A 40 -4.35 4.95 -4.34
N ALA A 41 -3.91 3.71 -4.53
CA ALA A 41 -4.43 2.53 -3.82
C ALA A 41 -4.25 2.63 -2.30
N ALA A 42 -3.12 3.18 -1.84
CA ALA A 42 -2.82 3.35 -0.42
C ALA A 42 -3.83 4.27 0.29
N ARG A 43 -4.43 5.23 -0.42
CA ARG A 43 -5.46 6.14 0.12
C ARG A 43 -6.85 5.54 0.03
N VAL A 44 -7.25 5.03 -1.14
CA VAL A 44 -8.64 4.57 -1.38
C VAL A 44 -8.93 3.18 -0.81
N ASN A 45 -7.92 2.36 -0.55
CA ASN A 45 -8.06 1.04 0.05
C ASN A 45 -6.92 0.77 1.05
N PRO A 46 -6.94 1.47 2.20
CA PRO A 46 -5.89 1.30 3.19
C PRO A 46 -5.88 -0.14 3.70
N ALA A 47 -4.69 -0.73 3.80
CA ALA A 47 -4.56 -2.12 4.23
C ALA A 47 -5.09 -2.28 5.66
N ARG A 48 -6.06 -3.17 5.84
CA ARG A 48 -6.74 -3.44 7.12
C ARG A 48 -5.81 -3.97 8.24
N ASN A 49 -4.60 -4.39 7.90
CA ASN A 49 -3.58 -4.86 8.84
C ASN A 49 -2.46 -3.83 9.10
N SER A 50 -2.65 -2.57 8.66
CA SER A 50 -1.81 -1.44 9.06
C SER A 50 -2.14 -1.07 10.51
N GLY A 51 -1.91 -2.00 11.43
CA GLY A 51 -1.91 -1.71 12.85
C GLY A 51 -0.73 -0.79 13.13
N THR A 52 -1.00 0.50 13.15
CA THR A 52 -0.25 1.47 13.95
C THR A 52 -1.27 2.40 14.58
N GLU A 53 -1.67 2.06 15.80
CA GLU A 53 -1.80 3.08 16.83
C GLU A 53 -0.56 3.99 16.77
N GLY A 54 -0.79 5.30 16.73
CA GLY A 54 0.27 6.29 16.90
C GLY A 54 0.29 7.34 15.81
N LEU A 55 -0.50 8.40 16.01
CA LEU A 55 0.02 9.73 15.76
C LEU A 55 1.38 9.84 16.46
N ALA A 56 2.46 9.96 15.70
CA ALA A 56 3.67 10.61 16.16
C ALA A 56 4.21 11.43 14.99
N THR A 57 3.98 12.73 15.13
CA THR A 57 4.64 13.84 14.45
C THR A 57 5.99 13.50 13.84
N ALA A 58 6.12 13.81 12.55
CA ALA A 58 7.42 14.05 11.93
C ALA A 58 8.16 15.14 12.72
N GLN A 59 9.25 14.76 13.38
CA GLN A 59 10.43 15.60 13.58
C GLN A 59 11.64 14.76 14.02
N ASP A 60 12.74 14.99 13.31
CA ASP A 60 14.14 14.66 13.56
C ASP A 60 14.68 13.21 13.41
N SER A 61 15.64 13.09 12.48
CA SER A 61 16.72 12.09 12.42
C SER A 61 17.87 12.49 13.37
N PRO A 62 18.94 11.68 13.63
CA PRO A 62 19.30 10.34 13.14
C PRO A 62 19.65 9.31 14.25
N ALA A 63 19.87 8.06 13.83
CA ALA A 63 20.11 6.84 14.62
C ALA A 63 21.31 6.82 15.59
N PRO A 64 21.35 5.83 16.51
CA PRO A 64 22.47 4.90 16.49
C PRO A 64 22.13 3.40 16.59
N ARG A 65 22.95 2.65 15.84
CA ARG A 65 23.20 1.20 15.73
C ARG A 65 23.12 0.37 17.03
N ALA A 66 22.45 -0.78 16.96
CA ALA A 66 22.72 -2.06 17.68
C ALA A 66 21.48 -2.96 17.50
N GLN A 67 21.50 -4.26 17.18
CA GLN A 67 22.48 -5.31 16.96
C GLN A 67 21.81 -6.34 16.03
N ARG A 68 22.60 -6.99 15.17
CA ARG A 68 22.18 -8.16 14.40
C ARG A 68 22.35 -9.42 15.26
N PRO A 69 21.37 -10.33 15.28
CA PRO A 69 21.64 -11.75 15.49
C PRO A 69 21.33 -12.59 14.25
N GLU A 70 22.10 -13.67 14.15
CA GLU A 70 22.12 -14.77 13.18
C GLU A 70 20.81 -15.16 12.47
N ARG A 71 21.00 -15.54 11.21
CA ARG A 71 20.06 -16.31 10.38
C ARG A 71 19.95 -17.76 10.88
N PRO A 72 18.74 -18.31 10.92
CA PRO A 72 18.50 -19.63 10.37
C PRO A 72 17.45 -19.54 9.24
N ALA A 73 17.83 -19.97 8.05
CA ALA A 73 16.88 -20.45 7.04
C ALA A 73 17.11 -21.97 6.91
N PRO A 74 16.11 -22.80 6.60
CA PRO A 74 14.88 -22.45 5.89
C PRO A 74 13.58 -22.99 6.51
N ALA A 75 12.47 -22.28 6.32
CA ALA A 75 11.18 -22.93 6.15
C ALA A 75 10.23 -22.05 5.34
N PRO A 76 10.12 -22.26 4.01
CA PRO A 76 8.95 -21.84 3.27
C PRO A 76 8.15 -23.08 2.85
N THR A 77 7.85 -23.99 3.79
CA THR A 77 6.89 -25.08 3.51
C THR A 77 5.54 -24.46 3.17
N ALA A 78 5.06 -23.50 3.98
CA ALA A 78 3.78 -22.84 3.76
C ALA A 78 3.65 -22.08 2.41
N PHE A 79 4.74 -21.50 1.88
CA PHE A 79 4.70 -20.81 0.57
C PHE A 79 4.76 -21.81 -0.59
N ALA A 80 5.63 -22.82 -0.49
CA ALA A 80 5.70 -23.90 -1.49
C ALA A 80 4.39 -24.70 -1.56
N ASP A 81 3.77 -24.96 -0.41
CA ASP A 81 2.49 -25.66 -0.30
C ASP A 81 1.34 -24.85 -0.93
N LYS A 82 1.34 -23.51 -0.75
CA LYS A 82 0.39 -22.63 -1.44
C LYS A 82 0.55 -22.67 -2.96
N LEU A 83 1.78 -22.60 -3.47
CA LEU A 83 2.05 -22.68 -4.91
C LEU A 83 1.63 -24.03 -5.50
N LYS A 84 1.85 -25.12 -4.76
CA LYS A 84 1.41 -26.46 -5.15
C LYS A 84 -0.11 -26.56 -5.22
N SER A 85 -0.82 -26.04 -4.22
CA SER A 85 -2.30 -26.05 -4.19
C SER A 85 -2.95 -25.25 -5.33
N LEU A 86 -2.30 -24.16 -5.77
CA LEU A 86 -2.73 -23.39 -6.93
C LEU A 86 -2.56 -24.21 -8.22
N THR A 87 -1.41 -24.86 -8.38
CA THR A 87 -1.10 -25.64 -9.59
C THR A 87 -2.03 -26.84 -9.75
N ASP A 88 -2.37 -27.53 -8.66
CA ASP A 88 -3.30 -28.67 -8.68
C ASP A 88 -4.75 -28.26 -8.97
N ARG A 89 -5.13 -27.00 -8.70
CA ARG A 89 -6.49 -26.49 -8.96
C ARG A 89 -6.78 -26.14 -10.42
N PHE A 90 -5.74 -25.92 -11.21
CA PHE A 90 -5.84 -25.49 -12.62
C PHE A 90 -5.45 -26.60 -13.61
N LYS A 91 -5.32 -27.84 -13.12
CA LYS A 91 -5.24 -29.07 -13.92
C LYS A 91 -6.57 -29.80 -13.88
#